data_AF-A0A7S0BM23-F1
#
_entry.id   AF-A0A7S0BM23-F1
#
_cell.length_a   1.000
_cell.length_b   1.000
_cell.length_c   1.000
_cell.angle_alpha   90.00
_cell.angle_beta   90.00
_cell.angle_gamma   90.00
#
_symmetry.space_group_name_H-M   'P 1'
#
loop_
_entity.id
_entity.type
_entity.pdbx_description
1 polymer ?
#
loop_
_entity_poly.entity_id
_entity_poly.type
_entity_poly.pdbx_seq_one_letter_code
_entity_poly.pdbx_strand_id
1 'polypeptide(L)'
;MVENGGLDADAYEGVDYVVLNDDVLTSVFNASTVLAEGNDLERLAVLFQFPQFLEHCPADTINIMIPEICKNITGWTENATMASAEALYFVVGVAIPDGIATAILDVSLKILDKMGQGDIFDAWGEILSMIVAQVSSKDVHSKLIPMTIERLGSKTIDSRRLA
;
A
#
# COMPACT_ATOMS: atom_id res chain seq x y z
N MET A 1 45.35 -13.77 18.28
CA MET A 1 44.54 -12.67 18.84
C MET A 1 45.26 -11.39 18.46
N VAL A 2 44.79 -10.52 17.59
CA VAL A 2 43.41 -10.18 17.21
C VAL A 2 43.42 -9.83 15.71
N GLU A 3 42.45 -10.35 14.96
CA GLU A 3 42.12 -9.89 13.60
C GLU A 3 41.55 -8.47 13.70
N ASN A 4 42.18 -7.50 13.06
CA ASN A 4 41.54 -6.22 12.77
C ASN A 4 41.00 -6.29 11.34
N GLY A 5 39.74 -6.71 11.23
CA GLY A 5 38.94 -6.56 10.03
C GLY A 5 38.77 -5.08 9.73
N GLY A 6 39.42 -4.62 8.66
CA GLY A 6 39.01 -3.41 7.99
C GLY A 6 37.62 -3.66 7.43
N LEU A 7 36.61 -3.06 8.05
CA LEU A 7 35.30 -2.91 7.44
C LEU A 7 35.48 -1.95 6.27
N ASP A 8 35.36 -2.48 5.06
CA ASP A 8 35.27 -1.71 3.81
C ASP A 8 34.21 -0.61 3.98
N ALA A 9 34.68 0.62 4.08
CA ALA A 9 33.83 1.82 4.10
C ALA A 9 33.22 2.13 2.71
N ASP A 10 33.58 1.35 1.69
CA ASP A 10 33.31 1.63 0.28
C ASP A 10 32.10 0.83 -0.28
N ALA A 11 31.38 0.06 0.56
CA ALA A 11 30.25 -0.76 0.12
C ALA A 11 28.88 -0.04 0.07
N TYR A 12 28.82 1.26 0.42
CA TYR A 12 27.57 2.03 0.52
C TYR A 12 27.51 3.27 -0.38
N GLU A 13 28.39 3.39 -1.38
CA GLU A 13 28.25 4.43 -2.41
C GLU A 13 27.12 4.05 -3.37
N GLY A 14 25.96 4.69 -3.23
CA GLY A 14 24.91 4.67 -4.25
C GLY A 14 23.48 4.43 -3.77
N VAL A 15 23.23 4.37 -2.47
CA VAL A 15 21.85 4.35 -1.94
C VAL A 15 21.46 5.78 -1.58
N ASP A 16 20.52 6.36 -2.32
CA ASP A 16 19.91 7.64 -1.96
C ASP A 16 19.08 7.44 -0.68
N TYR A 17 19.62 7.84 0.47
CA TYR A 17 18.90 7.80 1.74
C TYR A 17 18.10 9.09 1.92
N VAL A 18 16.79 8.98 2.10
CA VAL A 18 15.96 10.08 2.56
C VAL A 18 15.90 10.04 4.08
N VAL A 19 16.40 11.11 4.71
CA VAL A 19 16.19 11.35 6.15
C VAL A 19 14.90 12.14 6.29
N LEU A 20 13.86 11.50 6.81
CA LEU A 20 12.63 12.19 7.20
C LEU A 20 12.92 13.10 8.39
N ASN A 21 12.42 14.33 8.34
CA ASN A 21 12.49 15.24 9.49
C ASN A 21 11.66 14.69 10.66
N ASP A 22 12.06 14.96 11.90
CA ASP A 22 11.37 14.54 13.13
C ASP A 22 9.90 14.97 13.13
N ASP A 23 9.59 16.13 12.55
CA ASP A 23 8.23 16.63 12.42
C ASP A 23 7.34 15.75 11.53
N VAL A 24 7.92 15.02 10.58
CA VAL A 24 7.21 14.04 9.73
C VAL A 24 7.03 12.75 10.51
N LEU A 25 8.09 12.27 11.19
CA LEU A 25 8.08 11.02 11.94
C LEU A 25 7.13 11.04 13.15
N THR A 26 6.79 12.23 13.65
CA THR A 26 5.94 12.40 14.85
C THR A 26 4.53 12.91 14.56
N SER A 27 4.18 13.14 13.28
CA SER A 27 2.88 13.70 12.89
C SER A 27 2.27 12.95 11.71
N VAL A 28 1.14 12.29 11.96
CA VAL A 28 0.33 11.63 10.93
C VAL A 28 -0.08 12.59 9.82
N PHE A 29 -0.39 13.84 10.15
CA PHE A 29 -0.77 14.85 9.17
C PHE A 29 0.40 15.19 8.24
N ASN A 30 1.59 15.45 8.79
CA ASN A 30 2.77 15.77 7.98
C ASN A 30 3.20 14.57 7.14
N ALA A 31 3.16 13.36 7.70
CA ALA A 31 3.39 12.13 6.95
C ALA A 31 2.39 11.98 5.79
N SER A 32 1.11 12.31 6.00
CA SER A 32 0.11 12.32 4.93
C SER A 32 0.39 13.36 3.85
N THR A 33 0.89 14.54 4.21
CA THR A 33 1.32 15.54 3.21
C THR A 33 2.46 15.00 2.35
N VAL A 34 3.42 14.29 2.94
CA VAL A 34 4.51 13.64 2.20
C VAL A 34 3.98 12.53 1.27
N LEU A 35 2.98 11.74 1.71
CA LEU A 35 2.35 10.75 0.82
C LEU A 35 1.71 11.42 -0.42
N ALA A 36 1.06 12.56 -0.23
CA ALA A 36 0.42 13.31 -1.31
C ALA A 36 1.44 13.95 -2.26
N GLU A 37 2.40 14.69 -1.73
CA GLU A 37 3.21 15.67 -2.48
C GLU A 37 4.68 15.29 -2.62
N GLY A 38 5.17 14.39 -1.78
CA GLY A 38 6.57 13.97 -1.75
C GLY A 38 6.99 13.18 -2.99
N ASN A 39 8.31 13.09 -3.20
CA ASN A 39 8.87 12.20 -4.20
C ASN A 39 8.78 10.72 -3.76
N ASP A 40 9.11 9.80 -4.66
CA ASP A 40 8.93 8.37 -4.37
C ASP A 40 9.79 7.85 -3.20
N LEU A 41 10.99 8.37 -3.01
CA LEU A 41 11.83 7.98 -1.87
C LEU A 41 11.24 8.47 -0.55
N GLU A 42 10.69 9.69 -0.53
CA GLU A 42 10.01 10.24 0.65
C GLU A 42 8.74 9.45 0.98
N ARG A 43 7.95 9.08 -0.04
CA ARG A 43 6.77 8.21 0.13
C ARG A 43 7.17 6.86 0.70
N LEU A 44 8.19 6.22 0.14
CA LEU A 44 8.70 4.94 0.64
C LEU A 44 9.13 5.04 2.11
N ALA A 45 9.87 6.09 2.47
CA ALA A 45 10.28 6.30 3.84
C ALA A 45 9.08 6.43 4.79
N VAL A 46 8.02 7.16 4.40
CA VAL A 46 6.79 7.26 5.21
C VAL A 46 6.05 5.92 5.31
N LEU A 47 5.93 5.18 4.20
CA LEU A 47 5.25 3.88 4.17
C LEU A 47 5.97 2.86 5.06
N PHE A 48 7.30 2.85 5.10
CA PHE A 48 8.05 2.00 6.02
C PHE A 48 7.87 2.35 7.49
N GLN A 49 7.49 3.60 7.81
CA GLN A 49 7.14 4.01 9.17
C GLN A 49 5.65 3.83 9.49
N PHE A 50 4.82 3.38 8.53
CA PHE A 50 3.38 3.21 8.73
C PHE A 50 3.01 2.40 9.97
N PRO A 51 3.68 1.28 10.32
CA PRO A 51 3.37 0.54 11.53
C PRO A 51 3.55 1.36 12.82
N GLN A 52 4.55 2.25 12.87
CA GLN A 52 4.78 3.12 14.02
C GLN A 52 3.66 4.16 14.17
N PHE A 53 3.21 4.76 13.07
CA PHE A 53 2.05 5.64 13.09
C PHE A 53 0.79 4.90 13.55
N LEU A 54 0.56 3.69 13.03
CA LEU A 54 -0.58 2.88 13.40
C LEU A 54 -0.57 2.48 14.88
N GLU A 55 0.61 2.15 15.43
CA GLU A 55 0.78 1.80 16.84
C GLU A 55 0.48 2.99 17.77
N HIS A 56 0.96 4.17 17.44
CA HIS A 56 0.87 5.34 18.31
C HIS A 56 -0.39 6.19 18.09
N CYS A 57 -0.89 6.27 16.85
CA CYS A 57 -1.99 7.14 16.43
C CYS A 57 -3.00 6.39 15.52
N PRO A 58 -3.55 5.23 15.93
CA PRO A 58 -4.30 4.33 15.05
C PRO A 58 -5.48 4.99 14.35
N ALA A 59 -6.24 5.81 15.07
CA ALA A 59 -7.42 6.48 14.52
C ALA A 59 -7.03 7.46 13.41
N ASP A 60 -5.99 8.26 13.60
CA ASP A 60 -5.55 9.23 12.62
C ASP A 60 -4.89 8.54 11.43
N THR A 61 -4.07 7.51 11.66
CA THR A 61 -3.47 6.72 10.57
C THR A 61 -4.54 6.12 9.66
N ILE A 62 -5.59 5.53 10.25
CA ILE A 62 -6.69 4.94 9.48
C ILE A 62 -7.50 6.01 8.74
N ASN A 63 -7.79 7.15 9.37
CA ASN A 63 -8.71 8.15 8.81
C ASN A 63 -8.02 9.22 7.96
N ILE A 64 -6.69 9.31 7.96
CA ILE A 64 -5.93 10.35 7.25
C ILE A 64 -4.97 9.71 6.25
N MET A 65 -4.06 8.84 6.70
CA MET A 65 -3.03 8.29 5.81
C MET A 65 -3.60 7.30 4.80
N ILE A 66 -4.47 6.37 5.21
CA ILE A 66 -5.06 5.39 4.28
C ILE A 66 -5.82 6.08 3.14
N PRO A 67 -6.71 7.06 3.39
CA PRO A 67 -7.33 7.82 2.31
C PRO A 67 -6.33 8.44 1.34
N GLU A 68 -5.22 9.00 1.84
CA GLU A 68 -4.22 9.61 0.98
C GLU A 68 -3.46 8.58 0.14
N ILE A 69 -3.17 7.40 0.70
CA ILE A 69 -2.64 6.26 -0.08
C ILE A 69 -3.63 5.91 -1.19
N CYS A 70 -4.90 5.62 -0.84
CA CYS A 70 -5.91 5.16 -1.80
C CYS A 70 -6.19 6.17 -2.90
N LYS A 71 -6.05 7.47 -2.61
CA LYS A 71 -6.28 8.56 -3.56
C LYS A 71 -5.19 8.67 -4.63
N ASN A 72 -3.92 8.46 -4.27
CA ASN A 72 -2.79 8.80 -5.14
C ASN A 72 -2.04 7.61 -5.74
N ILE A 73 -2.13 6.44 -5.10
CA ILE A 73 -1.31 5.26 -5.42
C ILE A 73 -1.32 4.82 -6.89
N THR A 74 -2.40 5.03 -7.64
CA THR A 74 -2.45 4.65 -9.06
C THR A 74 -1.41 5.40 -9.92
N GLY A 75 -0.94 6.55 -9.44
CA GLY A 75 0.12 7.36 -10.06
C GLY A 75 1.52 7.13 -9.49
N TRP A 76 1.67 6.27 -8.47
CA TRP A 76 2.96 5.98 -7.86
C TRP A 76 3.74 4.91 -8.64
N THR A 77 5.04 4.82 -8.38
CA THR A 77 5.90 3.75 -8.92
C THR A 77 5.57 2.40 -8.32
N GLU A 78 6.05 1.33 -8.97
CA GLU A 78 5.88 -0.05 -8.53
C GLU A 78 6.37 -0.27 -7.09
N ASN A 79 7.53 0.27 -6.73
CA ASN A 79 8.07 0.16 -5.37
C ASN A 79 7.14 0.80 -4.32
N ALA A 80 6.65 2.02 -4.58
CA ALA A 80 5.72 2.69 -3.67
C ALA A 80 4.34 2.00 -3.65
N THR A 81 3.92 1.40 -4.76
CA THR A 81 2.69 0.59 -4.85
C THR A 81 2.81 -0.72 -4.05
N MET A 82 3.99 -1.33 -4.03
CA MET A 82 4.27 -2.50 -3.19
C MET A 82 4.34 -2.14 -1.71
N ALA A 83 5.12 -1.11 -1.34
CA ALA A 83 5.26 -0.67 0.05
C ALA A 83 3.94 -0.22 0.67
N SER A 84 3.01 0.30 -0.14
CA SER A 84 1.67 0.63 0.33
C SER A 84 0.78 -0.60 0.52
N ALA A 85 0.97 -1.68 -0.26
CA ALA A 85 0.33 -2.96 0.05
C ALA A 85 0.81 -3.48 1.42
N GLU A 86 2.13 -3.47 1.64
CA GLU A 86 2.75 -3.84 2.93
C GLU A 86 2.19 -3.02 4.10
N ALA A 87 2.04 -1.71 3.92
CA ALA A 87 1.40 -0.85 4.91
C ALA A 87 -0.07 -1.23 5.16
N LEU A 88 -0.85 -1.49 4.10
CA LEU A 88 -2.27 -1.83 4.21
C LEU A 88 -2.50 -3.23 4.83
N TYR A 89 -1.54 -4.14 4.76
CA TYR A 89 -1.64 -5.45 5.44
C TYR A 89 -1.86 -5.32 6.95
N PHE A 90 -1.31 -4.27 7.58
CA PHE A 90 -1.47 -4.04 9.01
C PHE A 90 -2.90 -3.62 9.41
N VAL A 91 -3.75 -3.24 8.44
CA VAL A 91 -5.09 -2.69 8.71
C VAL A 91 -6.23 -3.53 8.16
N VAL A 92 -6.05 -4.24 7.05
CA VAL A 92 -7.14 -5.02 6.45
C VAL A 92 -7.58 -6.25 7.26
N GLY A 93 -6.78 -6.64 8.26
CA GLY A 93 -7.11 -7.70 9.21
C GLY A 93 -7.91 -7.26 10.44
N VAL A 94 -8.16 -5.95 10.61
CA VAL A 94 -8.93 -5.39 11.74
C VAL A 94 -10.16 -4.65 11.24
N ALA A 95 -11.13 -4.40 12.13
CA ALA A 95 -12.34 -3.65 11.78
C ALA A 95 -11.98 -2.18 11.48
N ILE A 96 -12.29 -1.71 10.27
CA ILE A 96 -12.08 -0.32 9.84
C ILE A 96 -13.40 0.33 9.41
N PRO A 97 -13.48 1.67 9.33
CA PRO A 97 -14.69 2.35 8.88
C PRO A 97 -15.08 1.98 7.45
N ASP A 98 -16.37 1.84 7.17
CA ASP A 98 -16.91 1.46 5.85
C ASP A 98 -16.34 2.28 4.70
N GLY A 99 -16.22 3.60 4.88
CA GLY A 99 -15.65 4.49 3.87
C GLY A 99 -14.19 4.17 3.52
N ILE A 100 -13.41 3.72 4.50
CA ILE A 100 -12.02 3.29 4.31
C ILE A 100 -11.98 1.93 3.62
N ALA A 101 -12.81 0.98 4.04
CA ALA A 101 -12.89 -0.34 3.41
C ALA A 101 -13.28 -0.23 1.92
N THR A 102 -14.27 0.62 1.60
CA THR A 102 -14.67 0.88 0.21
C THR A 102 -13.55 1.58 -0.58
N ALA A 103 -12.79 2.49 0.02
CA ALA A 103 -11.64 3.12 -0.64
C ALA A 103 -10.53 2.13 -0.98
N ILE A 104 -10.22 1.22 -0.06
CA ILE A 104 -9.24 0.13 -0.29
C ILE A 104 -9.77 -0.81 -1.39
N LEU A 105 -11.03 -1.23 -1.34
CA LEU A 105 -11.64 -2.03 -2.41
C LEU A 105 -11.46 -1.35 -3.77
N ASP A 106 -11.87 -0.09 -3.88
CA ASP A 106 -11.86 0.65 -5.16
C ASP A 106 -10.45 0.75 -5.75
N VAL A 107 -9.44 0.93 -4.89
CA VAL A 107 -8.06 1.05 -5.36
C VAL A 107 -7.42 -0.30 -5.67
N SER A 108 -7.72 -1.34 -4.89
CA SER A 108 -7.29 -2.71 -5.19
C SER A 108 -7.80 -3.15 -6.57
N LEU A 109 -9.08 -2.91 -6.88
CA LEU A 109 -9.64 -3.24 -8.19
C LEU A 109 -8.89 -2.54 -9.34
N LYS A 110 -8.55 -1.25 -9.17
CA LYS A 110 -7.79 -0.48 -10.17
C LYS A 110 -6.36 -0.98 -10.34
N ILE A 111 -5.69 -1.36 -9.26
CA ILE A 111 -4.32 -1.85 -9.32
C ILE A 111 -4.28 -3.23 -9.99
N LEU A 112 -5.22 -4.12 -9.66
CA LEU A 112 -5.32 -5.43 -10.29
C LEU A 112 -5.61 -5.33 -11.80
N ASP A 113 -6.45 -4.39 -12.21
CA ASP A 113 -6.69 -4.10 -13.62
C ASP A 113 -5.41 -3.58 -14.33
N LYS A 114 -4.67 -2.67 -13.69
CA LYS A 114 -3.43 -2.08 -14.23
C LYS A 114 -2.27 -3.07 -14.34
N MET A 115 -2.03 -3.89 -13.31
CA MET A 115 -0.82 -4.73 -13.22
C MET A 115 -0.94 -6.04 -13.99
N GLY A 116 -2.15 -6.62 -14.07
CA GLY A 116 -2.39 -7.87 -14.79
C GLY A 116 -1.84 -9.13 -14.10
N GLN A 117 -0.58 -9.13 -13.65
CA GLN A 117 0.15 -10.22 -12.99
C GLN A 117 1.38 -9.71 -12.20
N GLY A 118 2.03 -10.60 -11.43
CA GLY A 118 3.28 -10.32 -10.71
C GLY A 118 3.08 -9.98 -9.24
N ASP A 119 4.16 -9.67 -8.52
CA ASP A 119 4.13 -9.56 -7.06
C ASP A 119 3.16 -8.48 -6.56
N ILE A 120 3.07 -7.34 -7.24
CA ILE A 120 2.11 -6.27 -6.89
C ILE A 120 0.67 -6.77 -7.10
N PHE A 121 0.42 -7.49 -8.19
CA PHE A 121 -0.90 -8.07 -8.44
C PHE A 121 -1.28 -9.04 -7.33
N ASP A 122 -0.35 -9.92 -6.93
CA ASP A 122 -0.57 -10.92 -5.89
C ASP A 122 -0.83 -10.26 -4.52
N ALA A 123 0.00 -9.29 -4.13
CA ALA A 123 -0.14 -8.57 -2.87
C ALA A 123 -1.47 -7.79 -2.79
N TRP A 124 -1.85 -7.07 -3.84
CA TRP A 124 -3.10 -6.33 -3.89
C TRP A 124 -4.34 -7.25 -4.02
N GLY A 125 -4.17 -8.44 -4.58
CA GLY A 125 -5.20 -9.47 -4.66
C GLY A 125 -5.51 -10.07 -3.28
N GLU A 126 -4.48 -10.28 -2.46
CA GLU A 126 -4.66 -10.71 -1.07
C GLU A 126 -5.30 -9.60 -0.21
N ILE A 127 -4.85 -8.35 -0.33
CA ILE A 127 -5.52 -7.19 0.29
C ILE A 127 -7.01 -7.14 -0.08
N LEU A 128 -7.32 -7.34 -1.37
CA LEU A 128 -8.70 -7.40 -1.85
C LEU A 128 -9.47 -8.55 -1.16
N SER A 129 -8.87 -9.75 -1.09
CA SER A 129 -9.51 -10.91 -0.48
C SER A 129 -9.87 -10.70 1.00
N MET A 130 -9.03 -9.96 1.73
CA MET A 130 -9.23 -9.66 3.15
C MET A 130 -10.27 -8.56 3.35
N ILE A 131 -10.21 -7.50 2.55
CA ILE A 131 -11.07 -6.33 2.76
C ILE A 131 -12.53 -6.59 2.39
N VAL A 132 -12.79 -7.52 1.46
CA VAL A 132 -14.15 -7.83 0.98
C VAL A 132 -15.10 -8.24 2.10
N ALA A 133 -14.60 -8.89 3.17
CA ALA A 133 -15.40 -9.25 4.33
C ALA A 133 -15.94 -8.03 5.11
N GLN A 134 -15.32 -6.86 4.94
CA GLN A 134 -15.66 -5.62 5.63
C GLN A 134 -16.47 -4.65 4.75
N VAL A 135 -16.65 -4.95 3.47
CA VAL A 135 -17.33 -4.06 2.52
C VAL A 135 -18.83 -4.35 2.48
N SER A 136 -19.64 -3.30 2.26
CA SER A 136 -21.08 -3.43 2.09
C SER A 136 -21.46 -4.38 0.95
N SER A 137 -22.52 -5.17 1.14
CA SER A 137 -23.04 -6.06 0.09
C SER A 137 -23.37 -5.29 -1.20
N LYS A 138 -23.75 -4.01 -1.09
CA LYS A 138 -24.01 -3.14 -2.24
C LYS A 138 -22.74 -2.95 -3.07
N ASP A 139 -21.62 -2.60 -2.46
CA ASP A 139 -20.35 -2.36 -3.17
C ASP A 139 -19.79 -3.67 -3.74
N VAL A 140 -19.92 -4.79 -3.01
CA VAL A 140 -19.58 -6.11 -3.54
C VAL A 140 -20.36 -6.42 -4.83
N HIS A 141 -21.68 -6.20 -4.82
CA HIS A 141 -22.52 -6.51 -5.99
C HIS A 141 -22.34 -5.53 -7.16
N SER A 142 -22.09 -4.26 -6.87
CA SER A 142 -21.98 -3.22 -7.90
C SER A 142 -20.57 -3.05 -8.46
N LYS A 143 -19.52 -3.48 -7.74
CA LYS A 143 -18.13 -3.25 -8.12
C LYS A 143 -17.34 -4.56 -8.28
N LEU A 144 -17.29 -5.38 -7.24
CA LEU A 144 -16.45 -6.58 -7.22
C LEU A 144 -16.97 -7.66 -8.16
N ILE A 145 -18.24 -8.04 -8.04
CA ILE A 145 -18.84 -9.13 -8.85
C ILE A 145 -18.70 -8.85 -10.35
N PRO A 146 -19.05 -7.66 -10.89
CA PRO A 146 -18.87 -7.36 -12.30
C PRO A 146 -17.42 -7.54 -12.77
N MET A 147 -16.44 -7.01 -12.00
CA MET A 147 -15.03 -7.13 -12.32
C MET A 147 -14.58 -8.60 -12.33
N THR A 148 -14.99 -9.39 -11.32
CA THR A 148 -14.68 -10.83 -11.25
C THR A 148 -15.25 -11.59 -12.45
N ILE A 149 -16.50 -11.32 -12.84
CA ILE A 149 -17.15 -11.95 -14.01
C ILE A 149 -16.40 -11.61 -15.29
N GLU A 150 -16.06 -10.33 -15.49
CA GLU A 150 -15.31 -9.87 -16.66
C GLU A 150 -13.95 -10.58 -16.76
N ARG A 151 -13.21 -10.64 -15.64
CA ARG A 151 -11.88 -11.26 -15.58
C ARG A 151 -11.95 -12.75 -15.84
N LEU A 152 -12.87 -13.47 -15.20
CA LEU A 152 -13.12 -14.90 -15.45
C LEU A 152 -13.56 -15.20 -16.89
N GLY A 153 -14.25 -14.25 -17.53
CA GLY A 153 -14.67 -14.33 -18.93
C GLY A 153 -13.56 -14.09 -19.95
N SER A 154 -12.34 -13.73 -19.52
CA SER A 154 -11.23 -13.45 -20.44
C SER A 154 -10.80 -14.66 -21.26
N LYS A 155 -10.34 -14.41 -22.49
CA LYS A 155 -9.90 -15.46 -23.44
C LYS A 155 -8.54 -16.06 -23.04
N THR A 156 -7.67 -15.28 -22.42
CA THR A 156 -6.33 -15.68 -22.00
C THR A 156 -6.36 -16.29 -20.61
N ILE A 157 -5.50 -17.29 -20.35
CA ILE A 157 -5.40 -17.92 -19.03
C ILE A 157 -4.93 -16.91 -17.98
N ASP A 158 -3.89 -16.14 -18.28
CA ASP A 158 -3.26 -15.22 -17.33
C ASP A 158 -4.23 -14.13 -16.87
N SER A 159 -5.03 -13.59 -17.78
CA SER A 159 -6.03 -12.56 -17.46
C SER A 159 -7.26 -13.12 -16.73
N ARG A 160 -7.41 -14.44 -16.56
CA ARG A 160 -8.45 -15.05 -15.72
C ARG A 160 -8.02 -15.20 -14.25
N ARG A 161 -6.77 -14.87 -13.90
CA ARG A 161 -6.29 -14.88 -12.52
C ARG A 161 -7.10 -13.85 -11.68
N LEU A 162 -7.37 -14.14 -10.42
CA LEU A 162 -8.13 -13.23 -9.53
C LEU A 162 -7.27 -12.64 -8.41
N ALA A 163 -6.23 -13.39 -8.01
CA ALA A 163 -5.11 -13.06 -7.15
C ALA A 163 -4.08 -14.18 -7.35
#